data_AF-M1VZQ5-F1
#
_entry.id   AF-M1VZQ5-F1
#
_cell.length_a   1.000
_cell.length_b   1.000
_cell.length_c   1.000
_cell.angle_alpha   90.00
_cell.angle_beta   90.00
_cell.angle_gamma   90.00
#
_symmetry.space_group_name_H-M   'P 1'
#
loop_
_entity.id
_entity.type
_entity.pdbx_description
1 polymer ?
#
loop_
_entity_poly.entity_id
_entity_poly.type
_entity_poly.pdbx_seq_one_letter_code
_entity_poly.pdbx_strand_id
1 'polypeptide(L)'
;MYFDVGSDGHNRTVHLGVAMMRQTDEASFIWTLTQLKTLFESSGIQIELWLTDNEAALVNALNAVFSNPRINMCTWHMNKDVLSYLRTQLSNQFGRHREGRMFQDNDSTTEFMNLYGALMD
;
A
#
# COMPACT_ATOMS: atom_id res chain seq x y z
N MET A 1 11.79 2.77 -3.57
CA MET A 1 11.76 1.30 -3.73
C MET A 1 10.30 0.91 -3.77
N TYR A 2 9.84 0.36 -4.88
CA TYR A 2 8.45 -0.05 -5.08
C TYR A 2 8.42 -1.57 -5.20
N PHE A 3 7.47 -2.21 -4.52
CA PHE A 3 7.33 -3.67 -4.47
C PHE A 3 6.02 -4.08 -5.12
N ASP A 4 6.10 -4.96 -6.11
CA ASP A 4 4.90 -5.57 -6.69
C ASP A 4 4.71 -6.97 -6.10
N VAL A 5 3.62 -7.11 -5.36
CA VAL A 5 3.18 -8.38 -4.78
C VAL A 5 1.90 -8.79 -5.49
N GLY A 6 1.89 -10.00 -6.03
CA GLY A 6 0.73 -10.59 -6.71
C GLY A 6 0.11 -11.72 -5.90
N SER A 7 -1.15 -12.03 -6.19
CA SER A 7 -1.76 -13.31 -5.84
C SER A 7 -1.97 -14.11 -7.12
N ASP A 8 -1.62 -15.41 -7.09
CA ASP A 8 -2.01 -16.32 -8.17
C ASP A 8 -3.45 -16.85 -7.99
N GLY A 9 -3.92 -17.63 -8.96
CA GLY A 9 -5.25 -18.27 -8.92
C GLY A 9 -5.42 -19.33 -7.81
N HIS A 10 -4.37 -19.63 -7.04
CA HIS A 10 -4.40 -20.53 -5.89
C HIS A 10 -4.34 -19.78 -4.56
N ASN A 11 -4.59 -18.47 -4.58
CA ASN A 11 -4.52 -17.58 -3.40
C ASN A 11 -3.14 -17.60 -2.73
N ARG A 12 -2.07 -17.80 -3.50
CA ARG A 12 -0.69 -17.72 -3.00
C ARG A 12 -0.12 -16.35 -3.30
N THR A 13 0.45 -15.74 -2.28
CA THR A 13 1.22 -14.52 -2.43
C THR A 13 2.55 -14.83 -3.13
N VAL A 14 2.79 -14.18 -4.27
CA VAL A 14 4.03 -14.31 -5.03
C VAL A 14 4.65 -12.93 -5.19
N HIS A 15 5.95 -12.85 -4.92
CA HIS A 15 6.70 -11.64 -5.19
C HIS A 15 7.04 -11.58 -6.68
N LEU A 16 6.56 -10.54 -7.37
CA LEU A 16 6.67 -10.42 -8.83
C LEU A 16 7.94 -9.65 -9.23
N GLY A 17 8.37 -8.69 -8.41
CA GLY A 17 9.60 -7.96 -8.63
C GLY A 17 9.77 -6.74 -7.73
N VAL A 18 10.96 -6.15 -7.80
CA VAL A 18 11.32 -4.90 -7.13
C VAL A 18 11.84 -3.90 -8.16
N ALA A 19 11.31 -2.69 -8.11
CA ALA A 19 11.84 -1.55 -8.85
C ALA A 19 12.50 -0.54 -7.90
N MET A 20 13.78 -0.29 -8.14
CA MET A 20 14.53 0.76 -7.44
C MET A 20 14.48 2.05 -8.27
N MET A 21 13.51 2.90 -7.96
CA MET A 21 13.37 4.22 -8.59
C MET A 21 13.96 5.31 -7.71
N ARG A 22 14.64 6.29 -8.33
CA ARG A 22 15.19 7.46 -7.64
C ARG A 22 14.10 8.46 -7.22
N GLN A 23 13.04 8.54 -8.00
CA GLN A 23 11.90 9.44 -7.80
C GLN A 23 10.60 8.64 -7.92
N THR A 24 9.59 9.03 -7.15
CA THR A 24 8.22 8.49 -7.24
C THR A 24 7.41 9.47 -8.07
N ASP A 25 7.66 9.45 -9.39
CA ASP A 25 6.95 10.27 -10.36
C ASP A 25 6.35 9.40 -11.46
N GLU A 26 5.41 9.99 -12.21
CA GLU A 26 4.64 9.29 -13.23
C GLU A 26 5.55 8.65 -14.31
N ALA A 27 6.62 9.33 -14.72
CA ALA A 27 7.55 8.82 -15.72
C ALA A 27 8.30 7.57 -15.23
N SER A 28 8.74 7.59 -13.97
CA SER A 28 9.41 6.46 -13.32
C SER A 28 8.47 5.25 -13.19
N PHE A 29 7.20 5.50 -12.85
CA PHE A 29 6.17 4.46 -12.81
C PHE A 29 5.85 3.90 -14.20
N ILE A 30 5.70 4.74 -15.22
CA ILE A 30 5.46 4.29 -16.60
C ILE A 30 6.58 3.36 -17.06
N TRP A 31 7.84 3.73 -16.82
CA TRP A 31 8.97 2.90 -17.20
C TRP A 31 8.90 1.53 -16.51
N THR A 32 8.69 1.51 -15.19
CA THR A 32 8.60 0.29 -14.38
C THR A 32 7.45 -0.62 -14.82
N LEU A 33 6.25 -0.06 -14.94
CA LEU A 33 5.04 -0.78 -15.36
C LEU A 33 5.17 -1.32 -16.78
N THR A 34 5.88 -0.61 -17.67
CA THR A 34 6.16 -1.10 -19.02
C THR A 34 7.05 -2.36 -18.97
N GLN A 35 8.09 -2.38 -18.13
CA GLN A 35 8.93 -3.58 -17.98
C GLN A 35 8.11 -4.76 -17.45
N LEU A 36 7.27 -4.51 -16.44
CA LEU A 36 6.39 -5.53 -15.87
C LEU A 36 5.40 -6.09 -16.92
N LYS A 37 4.76 -5.19 -17.67
CA LYS A 37 3.84 -5.55 -18.76
C LYS A 37 4.51 -6.45 -19.80
N THR A 38 5.70 -6.07 -20.28
CA THR A 38 6.46 -6.88 -21.25
C THR A 38 6.77 -8.28 -20.73
N LEU A 39 7.19 -8.40 -19.46
CA LEU A 39 7.46 -9.69 -18.84
C LEU A 39 6.19 -10.56 -18.78
N PHE A 40 5.06 -9.96 -18.42
CA PHE A 40 3.82 -10.70 -18.21
C PHE A 40 3.20 -11.13 -19.54
N GLU A 41 3.19 -10.24 -20.53
CA GLU A 41 2.71 -10.55 -21.89
C GLU A 41 3.55 -11.64 -22.55
N SER A 42 4.89 -11.58 -22.41
CA SER A 42 5.78 -12.63 -22.94
C SER A 42 5.59 -13.99 -22.25
N SER A 43 5.02 -14.01 -21.05
CA SER A 43 4.72 -15.21 -20.27
C SER A 43 3.25 -15.65 -20.39
N GLY A 44 2.42 -14.94 -21.17
CA GLY A 44 0.98 -15.22 -21.28
C GLY A 44 0.20 -14.95 -19.99
N ILE A 45 0.73 -14.11 -19.10
CA ILE A 45 0.10 -13.76 -17.82
C ILE A 45 -0.75 -12.51 -18.01
N GLN A 46 -2.01 -12.58 -17.58
CA GLN A 46 -2.93 -11.44 -17.58
C GLN A 46 -3.11 -10.91 -16.14
N ILE A 47 -3.01 -9.59 -15.98
CA ILE A 47 -3.27 -8.92 -14.70
C ILE A 47 -4.75 -8.56 -14.62
N GLU A 48 -5.43 -9.07 -13.59
CA GLU A 48 -6.87 -8.85 -13.42
C GLU A 48 -7.21 -7.63 -12.57
N LEU A 49 -6.36 -7.28 -11.60
CA LEU A 49 -6.64 -6.23 -10.63
C LEU A 49 -5.34 -5.64 -10.11
N TRP A 50 -5.30 -4.32 -10.05
CA TRP A 50 -4.25 -3.57 -9.39
C TRP A 50 -4.72 -3.13 -8.01
N LEU A 51 -3.94 -3.45 -6.98
CA LEU A 51 -4.15 -2.96 -5.62
C LEU A 51 -3.05 -1.95 -5.32
N THR A 52 -3.41 -0.68 -5.16
CA THR A 52 -2.45 0.41 -4.94
C THR A 52 -2.86 1.27 -3.76
N ASP A 53 -1.96 2.11 -3.26
CA ASP A 53 -2.27 3.19 -2.32
C ASP A 53 -3.05 4.35 -2.98
N ASN A 54 -3.44 4.20 -4.25
CA ASN A 54 -4.13 5.20 -5.06
C ASN A 54 -3.34 6.52 -5.20
N GLU A 55 -2.00 6.44 -5.18
CA GLU A 55 -1.14 7.58 -5.52
C GLU A 55 -1.41 8.03 -6.97
N ALA A 56 -1.65 9.34 -7.15
CA ALA A 56 -2.04 9.91 -8.44
C ALA A 56 -1.03 9.61 -9.57
N ALA A 57 0.28 9.72 -9.30
CA ALA A 57 1.32 9.45 -10.28
C ALA A 57 1.31 8.00 -10.76
N LEU A 58 1.09 7.04 -9.85
CA LEU A 58 0.98 5.63 -10.18
C LEU A 58 -0.32 5.31 -10.94
N VAL A 59 -1.45 5.88 -10.52
CA VAL A 59 -2.75 5.68 -11.19
C VAL A 59 -2.71 6.22 -12.63
N ASN A 60 -2.12 7.39 -12.85
CA ASN A 60 -1.91 7.93 -14.19
C ASN A 60 -1.04 7.00 -15.04
N ALA A 61 0.07 6.53 -14.47
CA ALA A 61 0.97 5.61 -15.15
C ALA A 61 0.28 4.28 -15.52
N LEU A 62 -0.55 3.72 -14.63
CA LEU A 62 -1.34 2.52 -14.92
C LEU A 62 -2.29 2.74 -16.10
N ASN A 63 -3.00 3.88 -16.12
CA ASN A 63 -3.89 4.24 -17.22
C ASN A 63 -3.15 4.49 -18.55
N ALA A 64 -1.90 4.94 -18.48
CA ALA A 64 -1.06 5.14 -19.66
C ALA A 64 -0.51 3.80 -20.23
N VAL A 65 -0.18 2.84 -19.37
CA VAL A 65 0.49 1.59 -19.77
C VAL A 65 -0.51 0.46 -20.10
N PHE A 66 -1.63 0.38 -19.39
CA PHE A 66 -2.62 -0.68 -19.53
C PHE A 66 -3.93 -0.15 -20.13
N SER A 67 -4.58 -0.96 -20.96
CA SER A 67 -5.88 -0.60 -21.54
C SER A 67 -6.98 -0.83 -20.51
N ASN A 68 -7.55 0.26 -19.97
CA ASN A 68 -8.64 0.25 -18.99
C ASN A 68 -8.35 -0.65 -17.75
N PRO A 69 -7.29 -0.36 -16.98
CA PRO A 69 -6.93 -1.16 -15.82
C PRO A 69 -8.02 -1.10 -14.75
N ARG A 70 -8.33 -2.25 -14.13
CA ARG A 70 -9.11 -2.26 -12.89
C ARG A 70 -8.18 -1.95 -11.73
N ILE A 71 -8.42 -0.84 -11.05
CA ILE A 71 -7.58 -0.34 -9.96
C ILE A 71 -8.47 -0.18 -8.71
N ASN A 72 -8.07 -0.82 -7.62
CA ASN A 72 -8.70 -0.67 -6.30
C ASN A 72 -7.68 -0.18 -5.28
N MET A 73 -8.18 0.46 -4.23
CA MET A 73 -7.38 0.78 -3.06
C MET A 73 -6.98 -0.50 -2.32
N CYS A 74 -5.68 -0.62 -2.04
CA CYS A 74 -5.14 -1.64 -1.17
C CYS A 74 -5.62 -1.35 0.26
N THR A 75 -6.46 -2.22 0.81
CA THR A 75 -6.99 -2.08 2.17
C THR A 75 -5.85 -1.99 3.17
N TRP A 76 -4.79 -2.78 3.01
CA TRP A 76 -3.62 -2.72 3.89
C TRP A 76 -2.99 -1.32 3.97
N HIS A 77 -2.77 -0.65 2.84
CA HIS A 77 -2.24 0.71 2.81
C HIS A 77 -3.22 1.71 3.43
N MET A 78 -4.50 1.63 3.05
CA MET A 78 -5.57 2.46 3.64
C MET A 78 -5.58 2.33 5.17
N ASN A 79 -5.44 1.11 5.67
CA ASN A 79 -5.48 0.83 7.09
C ASN A 79 -4.27 1.38 7.81
N LYS A 80 -3.08 1.23 7.21
CA LYS A 80 -1.85 1.79 7.73
C LYS A 80 -1.92 3.32 7.83
N ASP A 81 -2.53 3.97 6.84
CA ASP A 81 -2.72 5.43 6.82
C ASP A 81 -3.71 5.88 7.90
N VAL A 82 -4.85 5.19 8.03
CA VAL A 82 -5.82 5.44 9.10
C VAL A 82 -5.16 5.29 10.48
N LEU A 83 -4.41 4.20 10.71
CA LEU A 83 -3.70 3.98 11.97
C LEU A 83 -2.67 5.08 12.26
N SER A 84 -1.93 5.53 11.24
CA SER A 84 -0.95 6.62 11.37
C SER A 84 -1.62 7.95 11.75
N TYR A 85 -2.74 8.27 11.09
CA TYR A 85 -3.53 9.45 11.37
C TYR A 85 -4.09 9.42 12.79
N LEU A 86 -4.71 8.31 13.20
CA LEU A 86 -5.28 8.16 14.53
C LEU A 86 -4.22 8.28 15.63
N ARG A 87 -3.06 7.64 15.47
CA ARG A 87 -1.93 7.80 16.41
C ARG A 87 -1.51 9.25 16.57
N THR A 88 -1.46 9.99 15.47
CA THR A 88 -1.10 11.42 15.47
C THR A 88 -2.17 12.25 16.18
N GLN A 89 -3.46 12.04 15.88
CA GLN A 89 -4.56 12.78 16.49
C GLN A 89 -4.67 12.50 17.99
N LEU A 90 -4.58 11.23 18.40
CA LEU A 90 -4.59 10.83 19.81
C LEU A 90 -3.39 11.44 20.55
N SER A 91 -2.20 11.40 19.95
CA SER A 91 -1.01 12.05 20.54
C SER A 91 -1.17 13.57 20.70
N ASN A 92 -1.89 14.22 19.78
CA ASN A 92 -2.14 15.67 19.84
C ASN A 92 -3.25 16.03 20.84
N GLN A 93 -4.30 15.23 20.96
CA GLN A 93 -5.38 15.45 21.92
C GLN A 93 -4.99 15.12 23.37
N PHE A 94 -4.22 14.06 23.58
CA PHE A 94 -3.81 13.61 24.92
C PHE A 94 -2.39 14.08 25.31
N GLY A 95 -1.73 14.83 24.42
CA GLY A 95 -0.41 15.44 24.62
C GLY A 95 0.76 14.50 24.33
N ARG A 96 1.80 15.01 23.65
CA ARG A 96 3.10 14.33 23.60
C ARG A 96 3.66 14.28 25.01
N HIS A 97 3.88 13.08 25.50
CA HIS A 97 4.50 12.85 26.79
C HIS A 97 5.87 13.56 26.85
N ARG A 98 5.99 14.58 27.72
CA ARG A 98 7.24 15.24 28.09
C ARG A 98 8.14 14.21 28.79
N GLU A 99 9.35 13.96 28.29
CA GLU A 99 10.35 13.00 28.79
C GLU A 99 10.15 12.54 30.25
N GLY A 100 9.90 11.23 30.44
CA GLY A 100 9.92 10.60 31.78
C GLY A 100 8.73 9.74 32.18
N ARG A 101 7.66 9.63 31.38
CA ARG A 101 6.66 8.56 31.54
C ARG A 101 6.38 7.96 30.17
N MET A 102 6.36 6.64 30.09
CA MET A 102 5.88 5.95 28.90
C MET A 102 4.45 6.43 28.62
N PHE A 103 4.04 6.47 27.36
CA PHE A 103 2.61 6.40 27.03
C PHE A 103 2.04 5.26 27.88
N GLN A 104 1.21 5.58 28.88
CA GLN A 104 0.29 4.57 29.36
C GLN A 104 -0.75 4.49 28.26
N ASP A 105 -0.54 3.51 27.39
CA ASP A 105 -1.63 2.88 26.66
C ASP A 105 -2.81 2.77 27.63
N ASN A 106 -3.84 3.59 27.40
CA ASN A 106 -5.07 3.41 28.15
C ASN A 106 -5.82 2.25 27.52
N ASP A 107 -6.55 1.48 28.34
CA ASP A 107 -7.17 0.24 27.91
C ASP A 107 -8.00 0.43 26.63
N SER A 108 -8.65 1.59 26.47
CA SER A 108 -9.43 1.95 25.27
C SER A 108 -8.61 2.11 23.99
N THR A 109 -7.40 2.66 24.05
CA THR A 109 -6.55 2.86 22.85
C THR A 109 -5.93 1.54 22.44
N THR A 110 -5.47 0.74 23.39
CA THR A 110 -4.94 -0.60 23.13
C THR A 110 -6.04 -1.53 22.64
N GLU A 111 -7.22 -1.51 23.26
CA GLU A 111 -8.39 -2.28 22.83
C GLU A 111 -8.84 -1.87 21.43
N PHE A 112 -8.94 -0.58 21.13
CA PHE A 112 -9.26 -0.13 19.77
C PHE A 112 -8.23 -0.62 18.75
N MET A 113 -6.93 -0.45 19.03
CA MET A 113 -5.87 -0.87 18.11
C MET A 113 -5.79 -2.39 17.96
N ASN A 114 -6.13 -3.16 19.01
CA ASN A 114 -6.22 -4.62 18.97
C ASN A 114 -7.45 -5.10 18.19
N LEU A 115 -8.62 -4.51 18.41
CA LEU A 115 -9.84 -4.80 17.65
C LEU A 115 -9.69 -4.43 16.19
N TYR A 116 -9.06 -3.29 15.92
CA TYR A 116 -8.74 -2.87 14.57
C TYR A 116 -7.72 -3.82 13.92
N GLY A 117 -6.68 -4.25 14.65
CA GLY A 117 -5.74 -5.27 14.17
C GLY A 117 -6.44 -6.59 13.83
N ALA A 118 -7.29 -7.09 14.74
CA ALA A 118 -8.05 -8.33 14.55
C ALA A 118 -9.10 -8.26 13.43
N LEU A 119 -9.54 -7.06 13.03
CA LEU A 119 -10.42 -6.86 11.88
C LEU A 119 -9.66 -6.98 10.54
N MET A 120 -8.34 -6.82 10.55
CA MET A 120 -7.50 -6.75 9.36
C MET A 120 -6.72 -8.03 9.05
N ASP A 121 -6.72 -8.99 9.97
CA ASP A 121 -6.21 -10.35 9.80
C ASP A 121 -7.32 -11.29 9.29
#